data_AF-A0A084UC12-F1
#
_entry.id   AF-A0A084UC12-F1
#
_cell.length_a   1.000
_cell.length_b   1.000
_cell.length_c   1.000
_cell.angle_alpha   90.00
_cell.angle_beta   90.00
_cell.angle_gamma   90.00
#
_symmetry.space_group_name_H-M   'P 1'
#
loop_
_entity.id
_entity.type
_entity.pdbx_description
1 polymer ?
#
loop_
_entity_poly.entity_id
_entity_poly.type
_entity_poly.pdbx_seq_one_letter_code
_entity_poly.pdbx_strand_id
1 'polypeptide(L)' 'MIRLARDTHPKPIMGKGEKPVIYPTELEAQKACTNQLLAYFNGDLRRDGEKISTTRMKAEKLFRLGTRPVEVEVR' A
#
# COMPACT_ATOMS: atom_id res chain seq x y z
N MET A 1 7.35 -16.47 7.21
CA MET A 1 6.56 -16.35 5.97
C MET A 1 5.23 -15.74 6.35
N ILE A 2 4.90 -14.55 5.82
CA ILE A 2 3.57 -13.94 6.05
C ILE A 2 2.86 -13.88 4.70
N ARG A 3 1.66 -14.47 4.63
CA ARG A 3 0.74 -14.20 3.53
C ARG A 3 -0.05 -12.96 3.90
N LEU A 4 0.03 -11.92 3.08
CA LEU A 4 -0.72 -10.69 3.30
C LEU A 4 -1.92 -10.65 2.35
N ALA A 5 -2.90 -9.79 2.63
CA ALA A 5 -4.19 -9.75 1.91
C ALA A 5 -4.05 -9.56 0.39
N ARG A 6 -2.94 -8.98 -0.09
CA ARG A 6 -2.62 -8.81 -1.51
C ARG A 6 -2.15 -10.12 -2.18
N ASP A 7 -1.56 -11.04 -1.44
CA ASP A 7 -0.86 -12.19 -2.03
C ASP A 7 -1.84 -13.34 -2.27
N THR A 8 -2.17 -13.57 -3.55
CA THR A 8 -3.01 -14.71 -3.97
C THR A 8 -2.31 -16.05 -3.76
N HIS A 9 -0.98 -16.08 -3.80
CA HIS A 9 -0.15 -17.27 -3.62
C HIS A 9 0.86 -17.12 -2.47
N PRO A 10 1.35 -18.24 -1.92
CA PRO A 10 2.51 -18.27 -1.04
C PRO A 10 3.67 -17.41 -1.56
N LYS A 11 4.11 -16.44 -0.76
CA LYS A 11 5.26 -15.56 -1.07
C LYS A 11 6.41 -15.80 -0.08
N PRO A 12 7.17 -16.89 -0.22
CA PRO A 12 8.32 -17.15 0.64
C PRO A 12 9.40 -16.09 0.46
N ILE A 13 10.21 -15.87 1.50
CA ILE A 13 11.42 -15.03 1.38
C ILE A 13 12.41 -15.83 0.54
N MET A 14 12.77 -15.28 -0.61
CA MET A 14 13.71 -15.91 -1.53
C MET A 14 15.14 -15.57 -1.11
N GLY A 15 15.96 -16.59 -0.96
CA GLY A 15 17.38 -16.50 -0.68
C GLY A 15 18.22 -16.61 -1.95
N LYS A 16 19.51 -16.92 -1.79
CA LYS A 16 20.43 -17.10 -2.91
C LYS A 16 20.02 -18.31 -3.75
N GLY A 17 20.01 -18.13 -5.08
CA GLY A 17 19.70 -19.21 -6.04
C GLY A 17 18.23 -19.59 -6.09
N GLU A 18 17.31 -18.63 -5.90
CA GLU A 18 15.86 -18.81 -6.02
C GLU A 18 15.27 -19.90 -5.10
N LYS A 19 15.95 -20.21 -4.00
CA LYS A 19 15.45 -21.13 -2.97
C LYS A 19 14.83 -20.34 -1.82
N PRO A 20 13.74 -20.84 -1.22
CA PRO A 20 13.19 -20.22 -0.02
C PRO A 20 14.22 -20.27 1.12
N VAL A 21 14.33 -19.18 1.89
CA VAL A 21 15.18 -19.12 3.06
C VAL A 21 14.61 -20.02 4.16
N ILE A 22 15.43 -20.94 4.65
CA ILE A 22 15.13 -21.75 5.83
C ILE A 22 15.78 -21.09 7.03
N TYR A 23 14.99 -20.78 8.05
CA TYR A 23 15.48 -20.19 9.29
C TYR A 23 15.78 -21.31 10.30
N PRO A 24 17.02 -21.44 10.79
CA PRO A 24 17.39 -22.48 11.75
C PRO A 24 16.78 -22.27 13.15
N THR A 25 16.44 -21.02 13.50
CA THR A 25 15.84 -20.69 14.80
C THR A 25 14.53 -19.92 14.64
N GLU A 26 13.64 -20.07 15.62
CA GLU A 26 12.37 -19.34 15.65
C GLU A 26 12.59 -17.82 15.72
N LEU A 27 13.58 -17.37 16.51
CA LEU A 27 13.87 -15.94 16.68
C LEU A 27 14.27 -15.28 15.35
N GLU A 28 15.06 -15.96 14.52
CA GLU A 28 15.42 -15.47 13.20
C GLU A 28 14.21 -15.40 12.27
N ALA A 29 13.36 -16.43 12.31
CA ALA A 29 12.12 -16.45 11.55
C ALA A 29 11.19 -15.28 11.95
N GLN A 30 11.06 -15.00 13.25
CA GLN A 30 10.25 -13.88 13.76
C GLN A 30 10.82 -12.52 13.34
N LYS A 31 12.14 -12.32 13.43
CA LYS A 31 12.76 -11.06 12.96
C LYS A 31 12.50 -10.82 11.47
N ALA A 32 12.65 -11.85 10.65
CA ALA A 32 12.37 -11.76 9.22
C ALA A 32 10.88 -11.49 8.94
N CYS A 33 9.99 -12.10 9.72
CA CYS A 33 8.55 -11.86 9.71
C CYS A 33 8.23 -10.37 9.95
N THR A 34 8.74 -9.81 11.05
CA THR A 34 8.51 -8.41 11.44
C THR A 34 9.05 -7.43 10.39
N ASN A 35 10.23 -7.69 9.84
CA ASN A 35 10.80 -6.84 8.79
C ASN A 35 9.93 -6.82 7.52
N GLN A 36 9.41 -7.97 7.10
CA GLN A 36 8.48 -8.04 5.96
C GLN A 36 7.15 -7.33 6.25
N LEU A 37 6.63 -7.46 7.47
CA LEU A 37 5.40 -6.79 7.88
C LEU A 37 5.58 -5.26 7.85
N LEU A 38 6.70 -4.76 8.38
CA LEU A 38 7.04 -3.34 8.32
C LEU A 38 7.22 -2.85 6.88
N ALA A 39 7.88 -3.62 6.02
CA ALA A 39 8.04 -3.28 4.60
C ALA A 39 6.69 -3.20 3.88
N TYR A 40 5.76 -4.10 4.19
CA TYR A 40 4.40 -4.03 3.69
C TYR A 40 3.70 -2.75 4.16
N PHE A 41 3.80 -2.39 5.45
CA PHE A 41 3.17 -1.18 5.97
C PHE A 41 3.73 0.12 5.37
N ASN A 42 5.05 0.20 5.20
CA ASN A 42 5.73 1.45 4.86
C ASN A 42 5.98 1.67 3.36
N GLY A 43 5.96 0.62 2.54
CA GLY A 43 6.27 0.73 1.10
C GLY A 43 5.14 0.24 0.21
N ASP A 44 4.65 -0.97 0.49
CA ASP A 44 3.86 -1.73 -0.48
C ASP A 44 2.40 -1.93 -0.04
N LEU A 45 1.93 -1.07 0.88
CA LEU A 45 0.56 -1.03 1.34
C LEU A 45 -0.30 -0.48 0.20
N ARG A 46 -0.77 -1.40 -0.64
CA ARG A 46 -1.61 -1.09 -1.78
C ARG A 46 -2.97 -0.62 -1.24
N ARG A 47 -3.11 0.68 -1.02
CA ARG A 47 -4.43 1.33 -0.91
C ARG A 47 -5.03 1.37 -2.31
N ASP A 48 -5.58 0.25 -2.77
CA ASP A 48 -6.51 0.27 -3.89
C ASP A 48 -7.81 0.87 -3.37
N GLY A 49 -7.98 2.15 -3.67
CA GLY A 49 -9.04 2.99 -3.14
C GLY A 49 -8.72 4.46 -3.38
N GLU A 50 -9.71 5.32 -3.14
CA GLU A 50 -9.53 6.74 -3.37
C GLU A 50 -8.55 7.34 -2.36
N LYS A 51 -7.41 7.83 -2.84
CA LYS A 51 -6.50 8.63 -2.01
C LYS A 51 -7.16 9.99 -1.79
N ILE A 52 -7.30 10.42 -0.54
CA ILE A 52 -7.61 11.83 -0.24
C ILE A 52 -6.57 12.68 -0.97
N SER A 53 -7.02 13.38 -2.02
CA SER A 53 -6.19 14.32 -2.77
C SER A 53 -6.62 15.73 -2.42
N THR A 54 -5.64 16.61 -2.26
CA THR A 54 -5.90 18.05 -2.10
C THR A 54 -6.64 18.60 -3.32
N THR A 55 -6.51 17.96 -4.49
CA THR A 55 -7.24 18.28 -5.73
C THR A 55 -8.74 18.02 -5.59
N ARG A 56 -9.17 16.85 -5.10
CA ARG A 56 -10.60 16.56 -4.89
C ARG A 56 -11.20 17.44 -3.81
N MET A 57 -10.46 17.71 -2.72
CA MET A 57 -10.90 18.65 -1.68
C MET A 57 -11.08 20.08 -2.23
N LYS A 58 -10.18 20.57 -3.11
CA LYS A 58 -10.32 21.87 -3.77
C LYS A 58 -11.52 21.90 -4.72
N ALA A 59 -11.75 20.82 -5.48
CA ALA A 59 -12.90 20.68 -6.37
C ALA A 59 -14.22 20.69 -5.58
N GLU A 60 -14.33 19.89 -4.51
CA GLU A 60 -15.54 19.85 -3.67
C GLU A 60 -15.80 21.20 -2.96
N LYS A 61 -14.75 21.97 -2.63
CA LYS A 61 -14.91 23.34 -2.10
C LYS A 61 -15.58 24.28 -3.10
N LEU A 62 -15.31 24.14 -4.41
CA LEU A 62 -15.97 24.93 -5.45
C LEU A 62 -17.48 24.67 -5.50
N PHE A 63 -17.91 23.43 -5.22
CA PHE A 63 -19.32 23.03 -5.29
C PHE A 63 -20.09 23.20 -3.96
N ARG A 64 -19.43 23.51 -2.83
CA ARG A 64 -20.08 23.71 -1.52
C ARG A 64 -20.86 25.02 -1.38
N LEU A 65 -20.69 25.99 -2.28
CA LEU A 65 -21.46 27.24 -2.30
C LEU A 65 -22.60 27.09 -3.32
N GLY A 66 -23.62 26.30 -2.97
CA GLY A 66 -24.68 25.81 -3.85
C GLY A 66 -25.60 26.86 -4.45
N THR A 67 -25.11 27.76 -5.31
CA THR A 67 -26.00 28.64 -6.08
C THR A 67 -25.45 29.20 -7.39
N ARG A 68 -24.16 29.03 -7.74
CA ARG A 68 -23.65 29.54 -9.03
C ARG A 68 -22.68 28.57 -9.71
N PRO A 69 -22.97 28.11 -10.95
CA PRO A 69 -21.96 27.44 -11.76
C PRO A 69 -20.83 28.42 -12.09
N VAL A 70 -19.58 28.00 -11.85
CA VAL A 70 -18.39 28.75 -12.26
C VAL A 70 -17.96 28.18 -13.61
N GLU A 71 -17.96 29.00 -14.66
CA GLU A 71 -17.39 28.62 -15.95
C GLU A 71 -15.87 28.45 -15.81
N VAL A 72 -15.37 27.30 -16.23
CA VAL A 72 -13.94 27.00 -16.24
C VAL A 72 -13.49 26.94 -17.70
N GLU A 73 -12.69 27.92 -18.13
CA GLU A 73 -12.04 27.88 -19.44
C GLU A 73 -11.00 26.76 -19.47
N VAL A 74 -11.17 25.86 -20.44
CA VAL A 74 -10.22 24.78 -20.74
C VAL A 74 -9.15 25.37 -21.66
N ARG A 75 -7.90 25.40 -21.18
CA ARG A 75 -6.70 25.64 -22.00
C ARG A 75 -5.99 24.32 -22.29
#